data_AF-A0AB36J5W3-F1
#
_entry.id   AF-A0AB36J5W3-F1
#
_cell.length_a   1.000
_cell.length_b   1.000
_cell.length_c   1.000
_cell.angle_alpha   90.00
_cell.angle_beta   90.00
_cell.angle_gamma   90.00
#
_symmetry.space_group_name_H-M   'P 1'
#
loop_
_entity.id
_entity.type
_entity.pdbx_description
1 polymer ?
#
loop_
_entity_poly.entity_id
_entity_poly.type
_entity_poly.pdbx_seq_one_letter_code
_entity_poly.pdbx_strand_id
1 'polypeptide(L)' 'MLSVHLRLAEIFHINLNGPLTLEEAKELQCCLRENARYCWDCLMIDNQSRLASGTNDNEWQLDLQRKLEVLRLTGRVPKN' A
#
# COMPACT_ATOMS: atom_id res chain seq x y z
N MET A 1 2.78 -1.44 9.98
CA MET A 1 3.70 -1.11 8.87
C MET A 1 4.00 -2.42 8.14
N LEU A 2 3.78 -2.50 6.83
CA LEU A 2 3.98 -3.75 6.06
C LEU A 2 5.47 -4.05 5.85
N SER A 3 5.82 -5.33 5.70
CA SER A 3 7.19 -5.78 5.46
C SER A 3 7.84 -5.12 4.24
N VAL A 4 7.05 -4.86 3.17
CA VAL A 4 7.53 -4.16 1.98
C VAL A 4 8.03 -2.74 2.28
N HIS A 5 7.36 -2.00 3.17
CA HIS A 5 7.77 -0.63 3.51
C HIS A 5 9.03 -0.64 4.37
N LEU A 6 9.15 -1.60 5.29
CA LEU A 6 10.38 -1.82 6.06
C LEU A 6 11.54 -2.14 5.11
N ARG A 7 11.34 -3.06 4.16
CA ARG A 7 12.38 -3.44 3.21
C ARG A 7 12.79 -2.30 2.28
N LEU A 8 11.84 -1.47 1.83
CA LEU A 8 12.17 -0.25 1.07
C LEU A 8 13.05 0.70 1.87
N ALA A 9 12.78 0.87 3.17
CA ALA A 9 13.60 1.71 4.04
C ALA A 9 15.02 1.13 4.24
N GLU A 10 15.14 -0.19 4.38
CA GLU A 10 16.44 -0.86 4.44
C GLU A 10 17.24 -0.67 3.14
N ILE A 11 16.63 -0.93 1.98
CA ILE A 11 17.29 -0.75 0.68
C ILE A 11 17.71 0.70 0.47
N PHE A 12 16.89 1.66 0.94
CA PHE A 12 17.27 3.08 0.91
C PHE A 12 18.58 3.32 1.69
N HIS A 13 18.71 2.80 2.91
CA HIS A 13 19.95 2.94 3.68
C HIS A 13 21.14 2.22 3.05
N ILE A 14 20.94 1.05 2.43
CA ILE A 14 21.99 0.36 1.67
C ILE A 14 22.49 1.25 0.52
N ASN A 15 21.57 1.84 -0.25
CA ASN A 15 21.90 2.70 -1.38
C ASN A 15 22.62 4.00 -0.96
N LEU A 16 22.47 4.46 0.28
CA LEU A 16 23.24 5.58 0.82
C LEU A 16 24.71 5.23 1.06
N ASN A 17 25.04 3.95 1.27
CA ASN A 17 26.40 3.48 1.53
C ASN A 17 27.17 3.12 0.25
N GLY A 18 26.51 3.15 -0.91
CA GLY A 18 27.10 2.81 -2.20
C GLY A 18 26.05 2.37 -3.22
N PRO A 19 26.44 2.16 -4.48
CA PRO A 19 25.53 1.67 -5.51
C PRO A 19 24.99 0.29 -5.13
N LEU A 20 23.69 0.09 -5.35
CA LEU A 20 23.06 -1.22 -5.18
C LEU A 20 23.71 -2.27 -6.09
N THR A 21 23.89 -3.46 -5.55
CA THR A 21 24.16 -4.66 -6.35
C THR A 21 23.00 -4.96 -7.29
N LEU A 22 23.24 -5.79 -8.31
CA LEU A 22 22.19 -6.19 -9.24
C LEU A 22 21.03 -6.89 -8.51
N GLU A 23 21.33 -7.69 -7.51
CA GLU A 23 20.35 -8.43 -6.70
C GLU A 23 19.50 -7.48 -5.84
N GLU A 24 20.13 -6.51 -5.16
CA GLU A 24 19.42 -5.48 -4.40
C GLU A 24 18.56 -4.58 -5.31
N ALA A 25 19.03 -4.26 -6.51
CA ALA A 25 18.27 -3.49 -7.49
C ALA A 25 17.04 -4.27 -8.00
N LYS A 26 17.15 -5.58 -8.23
CA LYS A 26 16.01 -6.44 -8.56
C LYS A 26 15.01 -6.49 -7.41
N GLU A 27 15.50 -6.65 -6.19
CA GLU A 27 14.65 -6.66 -5.00
C GLU A 27 13.92 -5.32 -4.82
N LEU A 28 14.62 -4.20 -5.01
CA LEU A 28 14.03 -2.86 -4.99
C LEU A 28 12.85 -2.75 -5.97
N GLN A 29 13.01 -3.25 -7.20
CA GLN A 29 11.92 -3.25 -8.19
C GLN A 29 10.71 -4.07 -7.73
N CYS A 30 10.93 -5.23 -7.11
CA CYS A 30 9.86 -6.04 -6.52
C CYS A 30 9.15 -5.29 -5.39
N CYS A 31 9.90 -4.69 -4.46
CA CYS A 31 9.34 -3.91 -3.36
C CYS A 31 8.56 -2.69 -3.85
N LEU A 32 9.09 -1.96 -4.84
CA LEU A 32 8.41 -0.80 -5.43
C LEU A 32 7.11 -1.20 -6.11
N ARG A 33 7.07 -2.33 -6.82
CA ARG A 33 5.84 -2.85 -7.43
C ARG A 33 4.76 -3.13 -6.40
N GLU A 34 5.13 -3.82 -5.32
CA GLU A 34 4.20 -4.17 -4.24
C GLU A 34 3.72 -2.92 -3.48
N ASN A 35 4.62 -1.96 -3.24
CA ASN A 35 4.29 -0.67 -2.63
C ASN A 35 3.37 0.17 -3.53
N ALA A 36 3.65 0.23 -4.83
CA ALA A 36 2.82 0.95 -5.81
C ALA A 36 1.39 0.41 -5.81
N ARG A 37 1.22 -0.92 -5.81
CA ARG A 37 -0.13 -1.53 -5.69
C ARG A 37 -0.81 -1.14 -4.39
N TYR A 38 -0.13 -1.27 -3.24
CA TYR A 38 -0.70 -0.90 -1.94
C TYR A 38 -1.15 0.58 -1.91
N CYS A 39 -0.32 1.49 -2.42
CA CYS A 39 -0.66 2.91 -2.49
C CYS A 39 -1.84 3.16 -3.43
N TRP A 40 -1.92 2.46 -4.56
CA TRP A 40 -3.05 2.53 -5.47
C TRP A 40 -4.35 2.09 -4.81
N ASP A 41 -4.33 0.95 -4.11
CA ASP A 41 -5.49 0.43 -3.38
C ASP A 41 -5.95 1.41 -2.28
N CYS A 42 -5.01 2.03 -1.55
CA CYS A 42 -5.31 3.08 -0.57
C CYS A 42 -6.02 4.28 -1.22
N LEU A 43 -5.50 4.76 -2.36
CA LEU A 43 -6.07 5.90 -3.08
C LEU A 43 -7.48 5.60 -3.61
N MET A 44 -7.68 4.39 -4.13
CA MET A 44 -9.00 3.96 -4.61
C MET A 44 -10.03 3.95 -3.48
N ILE A 45 -9.68 3.40 -2.32
CA ILE A 45 -10.58 3.38 -1.15
C ILE A 45 -10.84 4.79 -0.62
N ASP A 46 -9.85 5.67 -0.57
CA ASP A 46 -10.03 7.08 -0.14
C ASP A 46 -10.99 7.83 -1.08
N ASN A 47 -10.81 7.68 -2.39
CA ASN A 47 -11.69 8.28 -3.39
C ASN A 47 -13.13 7.77 -3.24
N GLN A 48 -13.32 6.47 -3.09
CA GLN A 48 -14.64 5.88 -2.85
C GLN A 48 -15.25 6.37 -1.52
N SER A 49 -14.44 6.55 -0.48
CA SER A 49 -14.91 7.03 0.83
C SER A 49 -15.43 8.45 0.75
N ARG A 50 -14.79 9.31 -0.06
CA ARG A 50 -15.28 10.67 -0.35
C ARG A 50 -16.61 10.66 -1.08
N LEU A 51 -16.79 9.76 -2.06
CA LEU A 51 -18.05 9.61 -2.77
C LEU A 51 -19.17 9.12 -1.83
N ALA A 52 -18.92 8.08 -1.04
CA ALA A 52 -19.87 7.55 -0.06
C ALA A 52 -20.31 8.63 0.93
N SER A 53 -19.36 9.41 1.46
CA SER A 53 -19.66 10.54 2.34
C SER A 53 -20.48 11.62 1.63
N GLY A 54 -20.17 11.92 0.36
CA GLY A 54 -20.91 12.91 -0.43
C GLY A 54 -22.37 12.51 -0.71
N THR A 55 -22.67 11.21 -0.75
CA THR A 55 -24.03 10.69 -0.91
C THR A 55 -24.71 10.31 0.42
N ASN A 56 -24.07 10.54 1.56
CA ASN A 56 -24.52 10.08 2.89
C ASN A 56 -24.79 8.57 2.97
N ASP A 57 -24.05 7.77 2.20
CA ASP A 57 -24.15 6.31 2.20
C ASP A 57 -23.26 5.72 3.30
N ASN A 58 -23.83 5.60 4.50
CA ASN A 58 -23.11 5.15 5.69
C ASN A 58 -22.72 3.66 5.62
N GLU A 59 -23.50 2.83 4.93
CA GLU A 59 -23.19 1.40 4.79
C GLU A 59 -21.99 1.19 3.88
N TRP A 60 -21.95 1.89 2.74
CA TRP A 60 -20.79 1.89 1.86
C TRP A 60 -19.55 2.45 2.56
N GLN A 61 -19.70 3.53 3.32
CA GLN A 61 -18.58 4.09 4.10
C GLN A 61 -18.02 3.08 5.11
N LEU A 62 -18.88 2.35 5.85
CA LEU A 62 -18.45 1.33 6.81
C LEU A 62 -17.77 0.14 6.12
N ASP A 63 -18.23 -0.28 4.94
CA ASP A 63 -17.56 -1.31 4.13
C ASP A 63 -16.16 -0.88 3.70
N LEU A 64 -16.00 0.35 3.21
CA LEU A 64 -14.72 0.91 2.80
C LEU A 64 -13.74 1.01 3.98
N GLN A 65 -14.20 1.40 5.16
CA GLN A 65 -13.38 1.41 6.38
C GLN A 65 -12.87 0.01 6.73
N ARG A 66 -13.73 -1.01 6.66
CA ARG A 66 -13.32 -2.41 6.87
C ARG A 66 -12.29 -2.86 5.84
N LYS A 67 -12.50 -2.54 4.56
CA LYS A 67 -11.54 -2.84 3.48
C LYS A 67 -10.19 -2.17 3.70
N LEU A 68 -10.19 -0.90 4.12
CA LEU A 68 -8.96 -0.16 4.43
C LEU A 68 -8.19 -0.78 5.59
N GLU A 69 -8.90 -1.21 6.64
CA GLU A 69 -8.26 -1.85 7.79
C GLU A 69 -7.59 -3.18 7.40
N VAL A 70 -8.30 -4.02 6.65
CA VAL A 70 -7.71 -5.27 6.12
C VAL A 70 -6.52 -4.98 5.20
N LEU A 71 -6.60 -3.97 4.34
CA LEU A 71 -5.49 -3.55 3.48
C LEU A 71 -4.28 -3.12 4.31
N ARG A 72 -4.46 -2.36 5.39
CA ARG A 72 -3.37 -1.91 6.27
C ARG A 72 -2.71 -3.06 7.03
N LEU A 73 -3.48 -4.07 7.40
CA LEU A 73 -2.99 -5.25 8.13
C LEU A 73 -2.29 -6.25 7.21
N THR A 74 -2.82 -6.47 6.01
CA THR A 74 -2.40 -7.59 5.14
C THR A 74 -1.67 -7.15 3.88
N GLY A 75 -1.75 -5.88 3.51
CA GLY A 75 -1.28 -5.37 2.23
C GLY A 75 -2.15 -5.81 1.03
N ARG A 76 -3.37 -6.31 1.27
CA ARG A 76 -4.33 -6.72 0.24
C ARG A 76 -5.74 -6.25 0.59
N VAL A 77 -6.49 -5.81 -0.41
CA VAL A 77 -7.93 -5.58 -0.27
C VAL A 77 -8.64 -6.94 -0.19
N PRO A 78 -9.58 -7.15 0.75
CA PRO A 78 -10.32 -8.41 0.84
C PRO A 78 -11.16 -8.61 -0.43
N LYS A 79 -11.26 -9.86 -0.88
CA LYS A 79 -12.20 -10.22 -1.95
C LYS A 79 -13.61 -10.26 -1.36
N ASN A 80 -14.56 -9.64 -2.05
CA ASN A 80 -15.99 -9.75 -1.72
C ASN A 80 -16.47 -11.18 -1.89
#